data_AF-A0A932DQ45-F1
#
_entry.id   AF-A0A932DQ45-F1
#
_cell.length_a   1.000
_cell.length_b   1.000
_cell.length_c   1.000
_cell.angle_alpha   90.00
_cell.angle_beta   90.00
_cell.angle_gamma   90.00
#
_symmetry.space_group_name_H-M   'P 1'
#
loop_
_entity.id
_entity.type
_entity.pdbx_description
1 polymer ?
#
loop_
_entity_poly.entity_id
_entity_poly.type
_entity_poly.pdbx_seq_one_letter_code
_entity_poly.pdbx_strand_id
1 'polypeptide(L)'
;MLTEEQWQELDRLSRKERLVFITHRYERETYDIHQVTRDWLNQHGIEKPVVYFTQESKAKLVDHLGVSLFVDDRHENCQEVAERTRATVIMPHRHYNQDFSHPKVTRIRDFNEIFSYLSE
;
A
#
# COMPACT_ATOMS: atom_id res chain seq x y z
N MET A 1 -1.61 13.65 6.37
CA MET A 1 -1.98 12.46 7.17
C MET A 1 -3.38 12.05 6.77
N LEU A 2 -3.74 10.77 6.93
CA LEU A 2 -5.09 10.30 6.63
C LEU A 2 -6.10 10.85 7.65
N THR A 3 -7.33 11.07 7.22
CA THR A 3 -8.46 11.44 8.10
C THR A 3 -8.95 10.22 8.89
N GLU A 4 -9.75 10.47 9.93
CA GLU A 4 -10.37 9.39 10.72
C GLU A 4 -11.27 8.49 9.84
N GLU A 5 -12.08 9.09 8.96
CA GLU A 5 -12.95 8.37 8.01
C GLU A 5 -12.13 7.47 7.08
N GLN A 6 -10.98 7.94 6.61
CA GLN A 6 -10.07 7.14 5.77
C GLN A 6 -9.52 5.95 6.53
N TRP A 7 -9.15 6.12 7.80
CA TRP A 7 -8.69 5.02 8.65
C TRP A 7 -9.79 4.00 8.92
N GLN A 8 -11.01 4.45 9.20
CA GLN A 8 -12.16 3.57 9.40
C GLN A 8 -12.46 2.74 8.16
N GLU A 9 -12.34 3.33 6.96
CA GLU A 9 -12.55 2.60 5.71
C GLU A 9 -11.44 1.58 5.43
N LEU A 10 -10.17 1.92 5.72
CA LEU A 10 -9.06 0.96 5.63
C LEU A 10 -9.25 -0.21 6.61
N ASP A 11 -9.69 0.06 7.84
CA ASP A 11 -9.99 -0.99 8.81
C ASP A 11 -11.15 -1.88 8.32
N ARG A 12 -12.21 -1.27 7.76
CA ARG A 12 -13.33 -2.01 7.14
C ARG A 12 -12.87 -2.95 6.03
N LEU A 13 -11.90 -2.54 5.21
CA LEU A 13 -11.30 -3.39 4.17
C LEU A 13 -10.43 -4.49 4.79
N SER A 14 -9.63 -4.16 5.81
CA SER A 14 -8.77 -5.12 6.52
C SER A 14 -9.59 -6.25 7.16
N ARG A 15 -10.71 -5.92 7.83
CA ARG A 15 -11.60 -6.92 8.44
C ARG A 15 -12.28 -7.84 7.43
N LYS A 16 -12.44 -7.39 6.18
CA LYS A 16 -13.00 -8.18 5.07
C LYS A 16 -11.92 -8.91 4.27
N GLU A 17 -10.66 -8.91 4.75
CA GLU A 17 -9.51 -9.50 4.06
C GLU A 17 -9.29 -8.91 2.65
N ARG A 18 -9.74 -7.66 2.43
CA ARG A 18 -9.59 -6.91 1.16
C ARG A 18 -8.42 -5.92 1.18
N LEU A 19 -7.65 -5.89 2.26
CA LEU A 19 -6.49 -5.01 2.41
C LEU A 19 -5.31 -5.77 3.01
N VAL A 20 -4.14 -5.61 2.41
CA VAL A 20 -2.86 -6.05 2.93
C VAL A 20 -1.86 -4.89 2.87
N PHE A 21 -0.97 -4.82 3.84
CA PHE A 21 0.13 -3.85 3.86
C PHE A 21 1.42 -4.53 3.42
N ILE A 22 2.14 -3.96 2.45
CA ILE A 22 3.41 -4.50 1.94
C ILE A 22 4.52 -3.48 2.17
N THR A 23 5.58 -3.85 2.89
CA THR A 23 6.66 -2.92 3.29
C THR A 23 8.06 -3.49 3.09
N HIS A 24 9.01 -2.61 2.73
CA HIS A 24 10.46 -2.89 2.67
C HIS A 24 11.19 -2.59 3.99
N ARG A 25 10.46 -2.57 5.11
CA ARG A 25 11.09 -2.35 6.40
C ARG A 25 12.05 -3.50 6.70
N TYR A 26 13.32 -3.18 6.97
CA TYR A 26 14.35 -4.14 7.34
C TYR A 26 14.18 -4.58 8.79
N GLU A 27 14.51 -5.85 9.07
CA GLU A 27 14.72 -6.30 10.43
C GLU A 27 15.83 -5.46 11.08
N ARG A 28 15.64 -5.16 12.35
CA ARG A 28 16.59 -4.40 13.17
C ARG A 28 16.95 -5.25 14.37
N GLU A 29 18.23 -5.26 14.72
CA GLU A 29 18.70 -6.00 15.90
C GLU A 29 18.15 -5.41 17.22
N THR A 30 17.81 -4.12 17.21
CA THR A 30 17.45 -3.37 18.42
C THR A 30 15.94 -3.37 18.73
N TYR A 31 15.08 -3.76 17.79
CA TYR A 31 13.64 -3.83 18.01
C TYR A 31 12.95 -4.69 16.96
N ASP A 32 11.83 -5.31 17.36
CA ASP A 32 10.98 -6.06 16.44
C ASP A 32 10.17 -5.12 15.54
N ILE A 33 10.61 -5.00 14.29
CA ILE A 33 9.95 -4.17 13.27
C ILE A 33 8.53 -4.64 12.94
N HIS A 34 8.23 -5.93 13.13
CA HIS A 34 6.89 -6.49 12.92
C HIS A 34 5.95 -5.97 14.00
N GLN A 35 6.36 -6.06 15.27
CA GLN A 35 5.58 -5.52 16.38
C GLN A 35 5.39 -4.01 16.25
N VAL A 36 6.47 -3.25 16.02
CA VAL A 36 6.38 -1.78 15.87
C VAL A 36 5.42 -1.36 14.77
N THR A 37 5.44 -2.06 13.63
CA THR A 37 4.56 -1.72 12.50
C THR A 37 3.10 -2.08 12.80
N ARG A 38 2.84 -3.23 13.42
CA ARG A 38 1.49 -3.63 13.84
C ARG A 38 0.92 -2.69 14.89
N ASP A 39 1.72 -2.34 15.90
CA ASP A 39 1.29 -1.43 16.96
C ASP A 39 0.97 -0.04 16.40
N TRP A 40 1.77 0.45 15.46
CA TRP A 40 1.49 1.72 14.78
C TRP A 40 0.17 1.68 13.99
N LEU A 41 -0.13 0.58 13.29
CA LEU A 41 -1.41 0.41 12.57
C LEU A 41 -2.59 0.30 13.54
N ASN A 42 -2.44 -0.45 14.63
CA ASN A 42 -3.45 -0.59 15.68
C ASN A 42 -3.77 0.76 16.34
N GLN A 43 -2.76 1.59 16.60
CA GLN A 43 -2.93 2.93 17.15
C GLN A 43 -3.76 3.86 16.24
N HIS A 44 -3.79 3.59 14.93
CA HIS A 44 -4.58 4.34 13.96
C HIS A 44 -5.93 3.65 13.64
N GLY A 45 -6.31 2.62 14.37
CA GLY A 45 -7.63 1.99 14.29
C GLY A 45 -7.74 0.79 13.34
N ILE A 46 -6.63 0.28 12.79
CA ILE A 46 -6.65 -0.99 12.05
C ILE A 46 -6.56 -2.14 13.06
N GLU A 47 -7.64 -2.85 13.36
CA GLU A 47 -7.67 -3.84 14.44
C GLU A 47 -6.90 -5.13 14.13
N LYS A 48 -6.92 -5.56 12.86
CA LYS A 48 -6.32 -6.83 12.41
C LYS A 48 -5.49 -6.62 11.14
N PRO A 49 -4.37 -5.88 11.23
CA PRO A 49 -3.56 -5.58 10.06
C PRO A 49 -2.85 -6.84 9.55
N VAL A 50 -3.04 -7.15 8.26
CA VAL A 50 -2.23 -8.15 7.56
C VAL A 50 -1.04 -7.43 6.93
N VAL A 51 0.17 -7.72 7.40
CA VAL A 51 1.40 -7.03 6.97
C VAL A 51 2.42 -8.02 6.44
N TYR A 52 2.85 -7.81 5.19
CA TYR A 52 3.95 -8.52 4.56
C TYR A 52 5.21 -7.65 4.55
N PHE A 53 6.30 -8.22 5.03
CA PHE A 53 7.63 -7.63 5.00
C PHE A 53 8.42 -8.33 3.92
N THR A 54 8.91 -7.58 2.93
CA THR A 54 9.70 -8.12 1.83
C THR A 54 10.97 -7.33 1.65
N GLN A 55 12.08 -8.03 1.44
CA GLN A 55 13.33 -7.45 0.94
C GLN A 55 13.48 -7.69 -0.57
N GLU A 56 12.58 -8.47 -1.15
CA GLU A 56 12.46 -8.68 -2.59
C GLU A 56 11.43 -7.72 -3.21
N SER A 57 11.32 -7.79 -4.54
CA SER A 57 10.31 -7.12 -5.35
C SER A 57 8.89 -7.19 -4.76
N LYS A 58 8.25 -6.03 -4.56
CA LYS A 58 6.81 -5.98 -4.22
C LYS A 58 5.95 -6.55 -5.33
N ALA A 59 6.37 -6.45 -6.59
CA ALA A 59 5.61 -6.99 -7.71
C ALA A 59 5.41 -8.51 -7.61
N LYS A 60 6.42 -9.25 -7.11
CA LYS A 60 6.27 -10.69 -6.85
C LYS A 60 5.18 -10.98 -5.82
N LEU A 61 5.15 -10.23 -4.70
CA LEU A 61 4.11 -10.39 -3.68
C LEU A 61 2.73 -9.96 -4.17
N VAL A 62 2.66 -8.83 -4.90
CA VAL A 62 1.41 -8.33 -5.49
C VAL A 62 0.79 -9.37 -6.42
N ASP A 63 1.60 -9.99 -7.28
CA ASP A 63 1.14 -11.04 -8.20
C ASP A 63 0.76 -12.32 -7.45
N HIS A 64 1.61 -12.78 -6.51
CA HIS A 64 1.35 -13.99 -5.71
C HIS A 64 0.07 -13.90 -4.87
N LEU A 65 -0.19 -12.72 -4.29
CA LEU A 65 -1.38 -12.47 -3.47
C LEU A 65 -2.62 -12.13 -4.32
N GLY A 66 -2.50 -12.01 -5.64
CA GLY A 66 -3.60 -11.64 -6.53
C GLY A 66 -4.15 -10.23 -6.25
N VAL A 67 -3.30 -9.31 -5.81
CA VAL A 67 -3.72 -7.93 -5.50
C VAL A 67 -4.14 -7.22 -6.78
N SER A 68 -5.39 -6.77 -6.83
CA SER A 68 -5.99 -6.10 -7.98
C SER A 68 -5.74 -4.59 -8.02
N LEU A 69 -5.50 -3.97 -6.86
CA LEU A 69 -5.24 -2.55 -6.71
C LEU A 69 -4.00 -2.35 -5.82
N PHE A 70 -2.95 -1.73 -6.36
CA PHE A 70 -1.71 -1.44 -5.64
C PHE A 70 -1.52 0.06 -5.47
N VAL A 71 -1.23 0.47 -4.23
CA VAL A 71 -1.00 1.88 -3.87
C VAL A 71 0.36 2.01 -3.19
N ASP A 72 1.23 2.84 -3.74
CA ASP A 72 2.54 3.16 -3.17
C ASP A 72 2.96 4.55 -3.69
N ASP A 73 3.74 5.30 -2.93
CA ASP A 73 4.24 6.62 -3.36
C ASP A 73 5.67 6.57 -3.91
N ARG A 74 6.35 5.43 -3.78
CA ARG A 74 7.67 5.19 -4.34
C ARG A 74 7.60 4.73 -5.80
N HIS A 75 8.14 5.54 -6.69
CA HIS A 75 7.99 5.35 -8.13
C HIS A 75 8.59 4.03 -8.64
N GLU A 76 9.69 3.54 -8.08
CA GLU A 76 10.29 2.27 -8.48
C GLU A 76 9.36 1.08 -8.18
N ASN A 77 8.66 1.12 -7.04
CA ASN A 77 7.67 0.10 -6.70
C ASN A 77 6.49 0.16 -7.67
N CYS A 78 5.97 1.37 -7.95
CA CYS A 78 4.86 1.56 -8.89
C CYS A 78 5.22 1.09 -10.30
N GLN A 79 6.40 1.44 -10.80
CA GLN A 79 6.89 1.02 -12.10
C GLN A 79 6.98 -0.51 -12.18
N GLU A 80 7.65 -1.14 -11.20
CA GLU A 80 7.84 -2.58 -11.22
C GLU A 80 6.51 -3.34 -11.19
N VAL A 81 5.56 -2.91 -10.36
CA VAL A 81 4.22 -3.51 -10.31
C VAL A 81 3.47 -3.32 -11.63
N ALA A 82 3.49 -2.11 -12.20
CA ALA A 82 2.79 -1.79 -13.43
C ALA A 82 3.34 -2.56 -14.66
N GLU A 83 4.62 -2.88 -14.65
CA GLU A 83 5.28 -3.64 -15.71
C GLU A 83 5.07 -5.16 -15.58
N ARG A 84 4.98 -5.68 -14.34
CA ARG A 84 5.06 -7.13 -14.07
C ARG A 84 3.76 -7.78 -13.62
N THR A 85 2.73 -7.01 -13.28
CA THR A 85 1.47 -7.56 -12.77
C THR A 85 0.27 -7.00 -13.54
N ARG A 86 -0.92 -7.50 -13.20
CA ARG A 86 -2.19 -6.98 -13.73
C ARG A 86 -2.87 -5.99 -12.79
N ALA A 87 -2.23 -5.62 -11.68
CA ALA A 87 -2.80 -4.71 -10.72
C ALA A 87 -2.99 -3.31 -11.33
N THR A 88 -4.11 -2.66 -11.01
CA THR A 88 -4.25 -1.22 -11.18
C THR A 88 -3.27 -0.54 -10.22
N VAL A 89 -2.38 0.30 -10.75
CA VAL A 89 -1.36 0.99 -9.95
C VAL A 89 -1.74 2.45 -9.74
N ILE A 90 -1.91 2.82 -8.47
CA ILE A 90 -2.22 4.18 -8.04
C ILE A 90 -1.01 4.75 -7.28
N MET A 91 -0.56 5.94 -7.66
CA MET A 91 0.55 6.63 -7.02
C MET A 91 0.11 7.99 -6.46
N PRO A 92 0.03 8.14 -5.13
CA PRO A 92 -0.20 9.42 -4.50
C PRO A 92 0.89 10.44 -4.84
N HIS A 93 0.49 11.68 -5.14
CA HIS A 93 1.44 12.75 -5.41
C HIS A 93 2.30 13.08 -4.19
N ARG A 94 3.61 13.19 -4.38
CA ARG A 94 4.61 13.64 -3.41
C ARG A 94 5.65 14.51 -4.11
N HIS A 95 6.32 15.38 -3.37
CA HIS A 95 7.37 16.26 -3.91
C HIS A 95 8.53 15.50 -4.57
N TYR A 96 8.89 14.33 -4.03
CA TYR A 96 10.02 13.56 -4.54
C TYR A 96 9.67 12.67 -5.76
N ASN A 97 8.38 12.54 -6.11
CA ASN A 97 7.93 11.69 -7.23
C ASN A 97 7.30 12.50 -8.37
N GLN A 98 7.50 13.82 -8.42
CA GLN A 98 6.82 14.72 -9.36
C GLN A 98 7.17 14.45 -10.82
N ASP A 99 8.43 14.13 -11.11
CA ASP A 99 8.92 13.95 -12.48
C ASP A 99 8.64 12.55 -13.05
N PHE A 100 8.19 11.60 -12.21
CA PHE A 100 7.87 10.26 -12.67
C PHE A 100 6.57 10.22 -13.47
N SER A 101 6.63 9.61 -14.65
CA SER A 101 5.48 9.35 -15.52
C SER A 101 5.57 7.94 -16.08
N HIS A 102 4.44 7.21 -16.03
CA HIS A 102 4.33 5.88 -16.61
C HIS A 102 2.90 5.64 -17.10
N PRO A 103 2.68 5.10 -18.31
CA PRO A 103 1.36 5.02 -18.94
C PRO A 103 0.35 4.15 -18.19
N LYS A 104 0.83 3.24 -17.32
CA LYS A 104 -0.02 2.36 -16.50
C LYS A 104 -0.11 2.78 -15.02
N VAL A 105 0.47 3.92 -14.64
CA VAL A 105 0.44 4.41 -13.25
C VAL A 105 -0.48 5.62 -13.18
N THR A 106 -1.62 5.45 -12.51
CA THR A 106 -2.56 6.55 -12.27
C THR A 106 -2.08 7.37 -11.09
N ARG A 107 -2.03 8.69 -11.26
CA ARG A 107 -1.62 9.61 -10.20
C ARG A 107 -2.84 10.24 -9.54
N ILE A 108 -2.86 10.24 -8.21
CA ILE A 108 -3.92 10.88 -7.42
C ILE A 108 -3.35 11.98 -6.54
N ARG A 109 -4.16 12.98 -6.21
CA ARG A 109 -3.79 14.06 -5.28
C ARG A 109 -4.55 13.95 -3.96
N ASP A 110 -5.75 13.40 -4.00
CA ASP A 110 -6.56 13.06 -2.83
C ASP A 110 -6.57 11.54 -2.64
N PHE A 111 -6.29 11.10 -1.40
CA PHE A 111 -6.32 9.69 -1.04
C PHE A 111 -7.73 9.08 -1.21
N ASN A 112 -8.79 9.90 -1.08
CA ASN A 112 -10.17 9.45 -1.29
C ASN A 112 -10.42 8.93 -2.71
N GLU A 113 -9.62 9.36 -3.70
CA GLU A 113 -9.73 8.87 -5.07
C GLU A 113 -9.52 7.34 -5.14
N ILE A 114 -8.76 6.74 -4.22
CA ILE A 114 -8.53 5.28 -4.16
C ILE A 114 -9.85 4.53 -4.00
N PHE A 115 -10.77 5.04 -3.17
CA PHE A 115 -12.03 4.35 -2.89
C PHE A 115 -12.96 4.26 -4.10
N SER A 116 -12.78 5.11 -5.12
CA SER A 116 -13.50 4.98 -6.38
C SER A 116 -13.12 3.72 -7.17
N TYR A 117 -11.91 3.19 -6.95
CA TYR A 117 -11.40 1.97 -7.59
C TYR A 117 -11.79 0.69 -6.84
N LEU A 118 -12.44 0.82 -5.68
CA LEU A 118 -12.81 -0.30 -4.81
C LEU A 118 -14.27 -0.78 -5.02
N SER A 119 -14.90 -0.39 -6.14
CA SER A 119 -16.30 -0.69 -6.43
C SER A 119 -16.55 -2.20 -6.65
N GLU A 120 -17.54 -2.68 -5.87
CA GLU A 120 -18.05 -4.04 -5.58
C GLU A 120 -17.05 -5.21 -5.59
#